data_AF-A0A176YSP6-F1
#
_entry.id   AF-A0A176YSP6-F1
#
_cell.length_a   1.000
_cell.length_b   1.000
_cell.length_c   1.000
_cell.angle_alpha   90.00
_cell.angle_beta   90.00
_cell.angle_gamma   90.00
#
_symmetry.space_group_name_H-M   'P 1'
#
loop_
_entity.id
_entity.type
_entity.pdbx_description
1 polymer ?
#
loop_
_entity_poly.entity_id
_entity_poly.type
_entity_poly.pdbx_seq_one_letter_code
_entity_poly.pdbx_strand_id
1 'polypeptide(L)'
;MAVDALVERVVLDALVPDQIEIALAAAGQLEQESRQLERQWTLRVERARYEAERARRQYDAVEPENRLVARSLERVWEEKLRVVETVEQEHARWRAQEPLLIGPAERAGLQALGENLPRIWNTATTSAADRKRILRFVIREVVLDQKRARGQVWLKIVWQTGAISEHHLQRRVHTYRDYVDIDRLRQRIVELNAEHKMDSEIAAILNQEGFVAALGCVFKGKNVWVLRTRWGIPTVKINGMDKNPMRWPDGSFSIQGAAAELGVTPQTVLDYLARGLLAGRQLAKGQPWQIELSNEQISQLRNRVRRTKRSKKEAS
;
A
#
# COMPACT_ATOMS: atom_id res chain seq x y z
N MET A 1 9.67 9.41 1.76
CA MET A 1 9.92 7.96 1.59
C MET A 1 8.58 7.23 1.43
N ALA A 2 8.54 5.97 0.99
CA ALA A 2 7.27 5.26 0.75
C ALA A 2 6.43 5.05 2.05
N VAL A 3 7.08 5.01 3.20
CA VAL A 3 6.43 4.99 4.53
C VAL A 3 5.69 6.30 4.79
N ASP A 4 6.34 7.44 4.58
CA ASP A 4 5.71 8.75 4.76
C ASP A 4 4.46 8.86 3.89
N ALA A 5 4.56 8.54 2.60
CA ALA A 5 3.43 8.59 1.68
C ALA A 5 2.25 7.69 2.10
N LEU A 6 2.52 6.52 2.68
CA LEU A 6 1.48 5.65 3.23
C LEU A 6 0.79 6.29 4.44
N VAL A 7 1.57 6.82 5.39
CA VAL A 7 1.03 7.48 6.59
C VAL A 7 0.21 8.71 6.18
N GLU A 8 0.71 9.52 5.25
CA GLU A 8 0.00 10.67 4.71
C GLU A 8 -1.35 10.27 4.13
N ARG A 9 -1.37 9.25 3.26
CA ARG A 9 -2.61 8.75 2.67
C ARG A 9 -3.59 8.26 3.73
N VAL A 10 -3.14 7.42 4.68
CA VAL A 10 -4.01 6.89 5.74
C VAL A 10 -4.64 8.01 6.57
N VAL A 11 -3.89 9.07 6.86
CA VAL A 11 -4.41 10.21 7.62
C VAL A 11 -5.39 11.03 6.79
N LEU A 12 -5.06 11.33 5.53
CA LEU A 12 -5.95 12.08 4.66
C LEU A 12 -7.26 11.32 4.42
N ASP A 13 -7.19 10.00 4.22
CA ASP A 13 -8.36 9.12 4.06
C ASP A 13 -9.22 9.10 5.33
N ALA A 14 -8.61 9.17 6.52
CA ALA A 14 -9.34 9.24 7.79
C ALA A 14 -9.99 10.62 8.05
N LEU A 15 -9.57 11.66 7.34
CA LEU A 15 -10.03 13.04 7.50
C LEU A 15 -10.84 13.55 6.29
N VAL A 16 -11.29 12.66 5.42
CA VAL A 16 -12.20 13.04 4.34
C VAL A 16 -13.55 13.49 4.91
N PRO A 17 -14.27 14.39 4.22
CA PRO A 17 -15.53 14.96 4.69
C PRO A 17 -16.53 13.92 5.19
N ASP A 18 -16.73 12.83 4.45
CA ASP A 18 -17.68 11.77 4.80
C ASP A 18 -17.33 11.10 6.14
N GLN A 19 -16.05 10.88 6.42
CA GLN A 19 -15.61 10.29 7.69
C GLN A 19 -15.79 11.27 8.86
N ILE A 20 -15.56 12.57 8.61
CA ILE A 20 -15.82 13.62 9.58
C ILE A 20 -17.32 13.72 9.86
N GLU A 21 -18.17 13.64 8.85
CA GLU A 21 -19.63 13.66 9.01
C GLU A 21 -20.13 12.49 9.87
N ILE A 22 -19.63 11.27 9.61
CA ILE A 22 -19.94 10.10 10.42
C ILE A 22 -19.51 10.31 11.88
N ALA A 23 -18.29 10.82 12.09
CA ALA A 23 -17.78 11.10 13.43
C ALA A 23 -18.61 12.19 14.15
N LEU A 24 -19.01 13.24 13.43
CA LEU A 24 -19.87 14.31 13.96
C LEU A 24 -21.28 13.82 14.28
N ALA A 25 -21.84 12.92 13.48
CA ALA A 25 -23.14 12.31 13.75
C ALA A 25 -23.10 11.47 15.04
N ALA A 26 -22.05 10.66 15.23
CA ALA A 26 -21.82 9.90 16.46
C ALA A 26 -21.62 10.83 17.67
N ALA A 27 -20.84 11.91 17.53
CA ALA A 27 -20.69 12.92 18.57
C ALA A 27 -22.02 13.60 18.92
N GLY A 28 -22.86 13.87 17.91
CA GLY A 28 -24.20 14.43 18.10
C GLY A 28 -25.13 13.56 18.95
N GLN A 29 -25.00 12.23 18.88
CA GLN A 29 -25.76 11.31 19.75
C GLN A 29 -25.31 11.44 21.22
N LEU A 30 -24.00 11.47 21.47
CA LEU A 30 -23.44 11.67 22.81
C LEU A 30 -23.86 13.01 23.42
N GLU A 31 -23.94 14.07 22.61
CA GLU A 31 -24.47 15.35 23.07
C GLU A 31 -25.95 15.30 23.43
N GLN A 32 -26.75 14.53 22.70
CA GLN A 32 -28.17 14.37 23.03
C GLN A 32 -28.34 13.66 24.38
N GLU A 33 -27.54 12.63 24.63
CA GLU A 33 -27.49 11.92 25.92
C GLU A 33 -27.04 12.86 27.05
N SER A 34 -25.98 13.64 26.84
CA SER A 34 -25.51 14.68 27.77
C SER A 34 -26.61 15.70 28.09
N ARG A 35 -27.32 16.22 27.08
CA ARG A 35 -28.44 17.15 27.29
C ARG A 35 -29.60 16.51 28.04
N GLN A 36 -29.85 15.22 27.87
CA GLN A 36 -30.86 14.50 28.64
C GLN A 36 -30.44 14.39 30.11
N LEU A 37 -29.17 14.06 30.38
CA LEU A 37 -28.62 14.00 31.74
C LEU A 37 -28.64 15.36 32.43
N GLU A 38 -28.28 16.44 31.72
CA GLU A 38 -28.34 17.81 32.28
C GLU A 38 -29.77 18.20 32.69
N ARG A 39 -30.78 17.83 31.89
CA ARG A 39 -32.19 18.01 32.27
C ARG A 39 -32.56 17.21 33.51
N GLN A 40 -32.10 15.95 33.62
CA GLN A 40 -32.35 15.13 34.80
C GLN A 40 -31.71 15.72 36.06
N TRP A 41 -30.47 16.21 35.95
CA TRP A 41 -29.80 16.91 37.04
C TRP A 41 -30.54 18.18 37.46
N THR A 42 -30.99 18.99 36.50
CA THR A 42 -31.74 20.22 36.75
C THR A 42 -33.01 19.93 37.54
N LEU A 43 -33.80 18.95 37.09
CA LEU A 43 -35.02 18.51 37.79
C LEU A 43 -34.73 17.96 39.20
N ARG A 44 -33.61 17.24 39.38
CA ARG A 44 -33.21 16.70 40.69
C ARG A 44 -32.86 17.83 41.67
N VAL A 45 -32.13 18.86 41.20
CA VAL A 45 -31.81 20.05 42.00
C VAL A 45 -33.09 20.84 42.33
N GLU A 46 -33.96 21.08 41.36
CA GLU A 46 -35.24 21.77 41.56
C GLU A 46 -36.12 21.07 42.58
N ARG A 47 -36.23 19.73 42.49
CA ARG A 47 -36.99 18.93 43.46
C ARG A 47 -36.42 19.03 44.87
N ALA A 48 -35.11 18.91 45.02
CA ALA A 48 -34.46 19.04 46.34
C ALA A 48 -34.71 20.42 46.95
N ARG A 49 -34.57 21.49 46.15
CA ARG A 49 -34.84 22.88 46.56
C ARG A 49 -36.29 23.07 46.95
N TYR A 50 -37.23 22.51 46.18
CA TYR A 50 -38.66 22.57 46.49
C TYR A 50 -38.98 21.87 47.81
N GLU A 51 -38.41 20.68 48.06
CA GLU A 51 -38.62 19.95 49.32
C GLU A 51 -38.05 20.71 50.54
N ALA A 52 -36.88 21.34 50.39
CA ALA A 52 -36.31 22.19 51.44
C ALA A 52 -37.17 23.44 51.71
N GLU A 53 -37.65 24.10 50.65
CA GLU A 53 -38.54 25.27 50.77
C GLU A 53 -39.89 24.91 51.40
N ARG A 54 -40.44 23.73 51.08
CA ARG A 54 -41.65 23.22 51.72
C ARG A 54 -41.44 22.97 53.21
N ALA A 55 -40.31 22.36 53.59
CA ALA A 55 -39.97 22.14 55.00
C ALA A 55 -39.78 23.47 55.76
N ARG A 56 -39.14 24.46 55.12
CA ARG A 56 -39.01 25.82 55.66
C ARG A 56 -40.37 26.45 55.97
N ARG A 57 -41.31 26.41 55.02
CA ARG A 57 -42.67 26.95 55.22
C ARG A 57 -43.43 26.24 56.35
N GLN A 58 -43.22 24.94 56.52
CA GLN A 58 -43.82 24.19 57.64
C GLN A 58 -43.24 24.63 58.98
N TYR A 59 -41.92 24.84 59.06
CA TYR A 59 -41.25 25.37 60.24
C TYR A 59 -41.73 26.81 60.56
N ASP A 60 -41.77 27.70 59.57
CA ASP A 60 -42.18 29.10 59.73
C ASP A 60 -43.64 29.25 60.22
N ALA A 61 -44.50 28.26 59.97
CA ALA A 61 -45.91 28.28 60.36
C ALA A 61 -46.18 27.76 61.79
N VAL A 62 -45.16 27.32 62.54
CA VAL A 62 -45.32 26.76 63.89
C VAL A 62 -45.44 27.87 64.94
N GLU A 63 -46.46 27.78 65.79
CA GLU A 63 -46.62 28.67 66.95
C GLU A 63 -45.49 28.48 67.99
N PRO A 64 -44.97 29.56 68.61
CA PRO A 64 -43.83 29.50 69.55
C PRO A 64 -44.02 28.58 70.77
N GLU A 65 -45.27 28.34 71.14
CA GLU A 65 -45.68 27.49 72.27
C GLU A 65 -45.40 26.00 71.99
N ASN A 66 -45.38 25.59 70.73
CA ASN A 66 -45.19 24.20 70.28
C ASN A 66 -43.69 23.86 70.08
N ARG A 67 -42.86 24.10 71.10
CA ARG A 67 -41.39 23.96 71.01
C ARG A 67 -40.88 22.60 70.53
N LEU A 68 -41.54 21.50 70.92
CA LEU A 68 -41.13 20.15 70.47
C LEU A 68 -41.39 19.95 68.98
N VAL A 69 -42.49 20.48 68.46
CA VAL A 69 -42.86 20.41 67.04
C VAL A 69 -41.89 21.28 66.22
N ALA A 70 -41.60 22.49 66.69
CA ALA A 70 -40.63 23.39 66.06
C ALA A 70 -39.25 22.73 65.90
N ARG A 71 -38.70 22.12 66.96
CA ARG A 71 -37.42 21.39 66.90
C ARG A 71 -37.44 20.22 65.91
N SER A 72 -38.56 19.51 65.81
CA SER A 72 -38.67 18.40 64.86
C SER A 72 -38.67 18.90 63.40
N LEU A 73 -39.38 19.99 63.12
CA LEU A 73 -39.47 20.58 61.79
C LEU A 73 -38.18 21.28 61.38
N GLU A 74 -37.49 21.92 62.33
CA GLU A 74 -36.14 22.46 62.14
C GLU A 74 -35.18 21.34 61.70
N ARG A 75 -35.16 20.21 62.40
CA ARG A 75 -34.32 19.06 62.03
C ARG A 75 -34.66 18.51 60.64
N VAL A 76 -35.94 18.43 60.29
CA VAL A 76 -36.38 18.02 58.94
C VAL A 76 -35.92 19.03 57.89
N TRP A 77 -36.01 20.33 58.17
CA TRP A 77 -35.55 21.37 57.26
C TRP A 77 -34.03 21.32 57.06
N GLU A 78 -33.24 21.18 58.13
CA GLU A 78 -31.79 20.99 58.05
C GLU A 78 -31.41 19.76 57.22
N GLU A 79 -32.12 18.65 57.40
CA GLU A 79 -31.91 17.43 56.60
C GLU A 79 -32.16 17.69 55.12
N LYS A 80 -33.24 18.40 54.77
CA LYS A 80 -33.54 18.77 53.38
C LYS A 80 -32.51 19.75 52.79
N LEU A 81 -32.00 20.70 53.59
CA LEU A 81 -30.91 21.59 53.15
C LEU A 81 -29.62 20.83 52.85
N ARG A 82 -29.25 19.83 53.66
CA ARG A 82 -28.10 18.96 53.38
C ARG A 82 -28.28 18.15 52.10
N VAL A 83 -29.50 17.71 51.80
CA VAL A 83 -29.81 17.03 50.53
C VAL A 83 -29.61 17.98 49.35
N VAL A 84 -30.09 19.22 49.43
CA VAL A 84 -29.86 20.24 48.38
C VAL A 84 -28.37 20.42 48.12
N GLU A 85 -27.59 20.66 49.18
CA GLU A 85 -26.15 20.85 49.07
C GLU A 85 -25.46 19.64 48.42
N THR A 86 -25.84 18.42 48.83
CA THR A 86 -25.29 17.19 48.27
C THR A 86 -25.59 17.07 46.77
N VAL A 87 -26.84 17.28 46.35
CA VAL A 87 -27.23 17.19 44.93
C VAL A 87 -26.54 18.27 44.09
N GLU A 88 -26.41 19.49 44.60
CA GLU A 88 -25.71 20.58 43.90
C GLU A 88 -24.21 20.28 43.73
N GLN A 89 -23.56 19.73 44.76
CA GLN A 89 -22.16 19.30 44.68
C GLN A 89 -21.99 18.15 43.68
N GLU A 90 -22.89 17.16 43.67
CA GLU A 90 -22.89 16.09 42.68
C GLU A 90 -23.06 16.61 41.25
N HIS A 91 -23.99 17.54 41.03
CA HIS A 91 -24.22 18.17 39.72
C HIS A 91 -23.00 18.96 39.24
N ALA A 92 -22.37 19.73 40.14
CA ALA A 92 -21.15 20.49 39.83
C ALA A 92 -19.98 19.56 39.46
N ARG A 93 -19.80 18.45 40.18
CA ARG A 93 -18.78 17.44 39.86
C ARG A 93 -19.03 16.78 38.50
N TRP A 94 -20.28 16.43 38.22
CA TRP A 94 -20.66 15.85 36.94
C TRP A 94 -20.39 16.82 35.78
N ARG A 95 -20.80 18.10 35.89
CA ARG A 95 -20.50 19.13 34.87
C ARG A 95 -19.01 19.36 34.67
N ALA A 96 -18.19 19.29 35.72
CA ALA A 96 -16.75 19.45 35.60
C ALA A 96 -16.07 18.28 34.86
N GLN A 97 -16.71 17.12 34.80
CA GLN A 97 -16.21 15.92 34.13
C GLN A 97 -16.81 15.75 32.72
N GLU A 98 -17.76 16.60 32.33
CA GLU A 98 -18.49 16.46 31.07
C GLU A 98 -17.58 16.81 29.87
N PRO A 99 -17.57 16.00 28.80
CA PRO A 99 -16.78 16.30 27.60
C PRO A 99 -17.19 17.63 26.96
N LEU A 100 -16.23 18.36 26.40
CA LEU A 100 -16.50 19.57 25.59
C LEU A 100 -17.56 19.27 24.52
N LEU A 101 -18.69 19.96 24.60
CA LEU A 101 -19.72 19.93 23.56
C LEU A 101 -19.18 20.60 22.28
N ILE A 102 -19.37 19.97 21.13
CA ILE A 102 -18.93 20.51 19.84
C ILE A 102 -20.08 21.32 19.25
N GLY A 103 -20.00 22.64 19.37
CA GLY A 103 -21.02 23.55 18.88
C GLY A 103 -21.17 23.56 17.35
N PRO A 104 -22.25 24.19 16.83
CA PRO A 104 -22.51 24.22 15.39
C PRO A 104 -21.39 24.88 14.57
N ALA A 105 -20.74 25.90 15.13
CA ALA A 105 -19.64 26.60 14.47
C ALA A 105 -18.39 25.71 14.35
N GLU A 106 -18.07 24.97 15.42
CA GLU A 106 -16.97 24.01 15.44
C GLU A 106 -17.22 22.87 14.44
N ARG A 107 -18.47 22.38 14.35
CA ARG A 107 -18.86 21.36 13.35
C ARG A 107 -18.65 21.84 11.93
N ALA A 108 -19.15 23.04 11.61
CA ALA A 108 -18.95 23.64 10.29
C ALA A 108 -17.46 23.84 9.97
N GLY A 109 -16.67 24.24 10.96
CA GLY A 109 -15.22 24.36 10.85
C GLY A 109 -14.52 23.03 10.55
N LEU A 110 -14.90 21.95 11.24
CA LEU A 110 -14.37 20.60 11.01
C LEU A 110 -14.73 20.07 9.61
N GLN A 111 -15.95 20.34 9.15
CA GLN A 111 -16.41 19.93 7.82
C GLN A 111 -15.63 20.66 6.72
N ALA A 112 -15.50 21.99 6.84
CA ALA A 112 -14.67 22.79 5.95
C ALA A 112 -13.19 22.37 5.98
N LEU A 113 -12.68 21.94 7.14
CA LEU A 113 -11.33 21.41 7.26
C LEU A 113 -11.18 20.13 6.44
N GLY A 114 -12.09 19.16 6.55
CA GLY A 114 -12.05 17.92 5.75
C GLY A 114 -12.03 18.18 4.25
N GLU A 115 -12.84 19.12 3.77
CA GLU A 115 -12.91 19.48 2.34
C GLU A 115 -11.61 20.14 1.85
N ASN A 116 -11.02 21.02 2.65
CA ASN A 116 -9.88 21.83 2.24
C ASN A 116 -8.53 21.19 2.56
N LEU A 117 -8.47 20.23 3.49
CA LEU A 117 -7.22 19.65 3.99
C LEU A 117 -6.38 19.01 2.88
N PRO A 118 -6.92 18.19 1.95
CA PRO A 118 -6.12 17.63 0.86
C PRO A 118 -5.50 18.71 -0.04
N ARG A 119 -6.22 19.83 -0.27
CA ARG A 119 -5.70 20.95 -1.07
C ARG A 119 -4.58 21.66 -0.34
N ILE A 120 -4.79 22.00 0.93
CA ILE A 120 -3.78 22.65 1.78
C ILE A 120 -2.54 21.76 1.85
N TRP A 121 -2.72 20.46 2.11
CA TRP A 121 -1.63 19.48 2.23
C TRP A 121 -0.67 19.49 1.04
N ASN A 122 -1.22 19.57 -0.18
CA ASN A 122 -0.48 19.49 -1.43
C ASN A 122 0.01 20.86 -1.97
N THR A 123 -0.31 21.96 -1.29
CA THR A 123 0.13 23.28 -1.75
C THR A 123 1.63 23.47 -1.50
N ALA A 124 2.33 24.14 -2.44
CA ALA A 124 3.77 24.37 -2.36
C ALA A 124 4.21 25.20 -1.12
N THR A 125 3.30 26.01 -0.57
CA THR A 125 3.54 26.81 0.64
C THR A 125 3.47 26.01 1.93
N THR A 126 2.89 24.80 1.91
CA THR A 126 2.79 23.94 3.10
C THR A 126 4.08 23.15 3.27
N SER A 127 4.83 23.50 4.33
CA SER A 127 6.10 22.85 4.63
C SER A 127 5.91 21.46 5.22
N ALA A 128 6.97 20.66 5.21
CA ALA A 128 6.99 19.37 5.93
C ALA A 128 6.79 19.54 7.44
N ALA A 129 7.19 20.69 8.01
CA ALA A 129 6.96 20.98 9.43
C ALA A 129 5.47 21.21 9.72
N ASP A 130 4.76 21.90 8.82
CA ASP A 130 3.31 22.14 8.96
C ASP A 130 2.52 20.84 8.84
N ARG A 131 2.86 19.99 7.86
CA ARG A 131 2.29 18.64 7.74
C ARG A 131 2.48 17.82 9.01
N LYS A 132 3.69 17.85 9.60
CA LYS A 132 3.97 17.18 10.89
C LYS A 132 3.16 17.75 12.06
N ARG A 133 2.91 19.06 12.09
CA ARG A 133 2.04 19.67 13.11
C ARG A 133 0.61 19.16 12.98
N ILE A 134 0.08 19.10 11.76
CA ILE A 134 -1.25 18.53 11.50
C ILE A 134 -1.33 17.09 11.97
N LEU A 135 -0.34 16.26 11.62
CA LEU A 135 -0.31 14.84 12.03
C LEU A 135 -0.37 14.66 13.54
N ARG A 136 0.27 15.53 14.33
CA ARG A 136 0.28 15.42 15.80
C ARG A 136 -1.09 15.61 16.45
N PHE A 137 -2.05 16.26 15.77
CA PHE A 137 -3.41 16.40 16.29
C PHE A 137 -4.24 15.11 16.18
N VAL A 138 -3.85 14.20 15.28
CA VAL A 138 -4.64 12.99 14.98
C VAL A 138 -3.90 11.70 15.29
N ILE A 139 -2.57 11.71 15.20
CA ILE A 139 -1.69 10.60 15.52
C ILE A 139 -1.00 10.85 16.84
N ARG A 140 -1.07 9.85 17.72
CA ARG A 140 -0.30 9.77 18.95
C ARG A 140 1.09 9.18 18.71
N GLU A 141 1.16 8.05 18.00
CA GLU A 141 2.40 7.32 17.76
C GLU A 141 2.34 6.53 16.45
N VAL A 142 3.49 6.38 15.78
CA VAL A 142 3.67 5.44 14.66
C VAL A 142 4.81 4.49 15.00
N VAL A 143 4.51 3.19 15.03
CA VAL A 143 5.48 2.12 15.27
C VAL A 143 5.78 1.42 13.95
N LEU A 144 7.06 1.17 13.68
CA LEU A 144 7.55 0.50 12.48
C LEU A 144 8.29 -0.78 12.87
N ASP A 145 7.92 -1.90 12.26
CA ASP A 145 8.65 -3.17 12.41
C ASP A 145 9.02 -3.75 11.03
N GLN A 146 10.31 -3.99 10.83
CA GLN A 146 10.87 -4.56 9.60
C GLN A 146 11.24 -6.04 9.73
N LYS A 147 11.05 -6.66 10.90
CA LYS A 147 11.40 -8.06 11.16
C LYS A 147 10.20 -8.99 11.06
N ARG A 148 8.99 -8.46 11.28
CA ARG A 148 7.74 -9.24 11.31
C ARG A 148 7.42 -9.96 10.00
N ALA A 149 7.76 -9.37 8.86
CA ALA A 149 7.58 -9.97 7.53
C ALA A 149 8.73 -9.62 6.59
N ARG A 150 9.25 -10.64 5.88
CA ARG A 150 10.32 -10.44 4.88
C ARG A 150 9.81 -9.55 3.75
N GLY A 151 10.63 -8.60 3.32
CA GLY A 151 10.26 -7.71 2.22
C GLY A 151 9.15 -6.70 2.52
N GLN A 152 8.66 -6.62 3.76
CA GLN A 152 7.63 -5.66 4.15
C GLN A 152 8.05 -4.85 5.37
N VAL A 153 7.53 -3.65 5.48
CA VAL A 153 7.50 -2.88 6.72
C VAL A 153 6.08 -3.01 7.25
N TRP A 154 5.93 -3.52 8.47
CA TRP A 154 4.67 -3.43 9.20
C TRP A 154 4.64 -2.09 9.93
N LEU A 155 3.50 -1.42 9.88
CA LEU A 155 3.26 -0.14 10.49
C LEU A 155 2.05 -0.24 11.40
N LYS A 156 2.15 0.33 12.60
CA LYS A 156 1.03 0.53 13.50
C LYS A 156 0.89 2.01 13.80
N ILE A 157 -0.28 2.55 13.51
CA ILE A 157 -0.64 3.93 13.84
C ILE A 157 -1.57 3.89 15.05
N VAL A 158 -1.14 4.54 16.13
CA VAL A 158 -1.95 4.80 17.32
C VAL A 158 -2.54 6.19 17.18
N TRP A 159 -3.87 6.27 17.10
CA TRP A 159 -4.60 7.52 16.96
C TRP A 159 -4.75 8.21 18.32
N GLN A 160 -5.01 9.53 18.32
CA GLN A 160 -5.25 10.27 19.57
C GLN A 160 -6.51 9.77 20.31
N THR A 161 -7.45 9.16 19.59
CA THR A 161 -8.63 8.49 20.15
C THR A 161 -8.30 7.18 20.89
N GLY A 162 -7.06 6.70 20.80
CA GLY A 162 -6.65 5.38 21.29
C GLY A 162 -6.93 4.23 20.30
N ALA A 163 -7.62 4.50 19.20
CA ALA A 163 -7.80 3.52 18.13
C ALA A 163 -6.44 3.10 17.55
N ILE A 164 -6.39 1.90 16.97
CA ILE A 164 -5.19 1.34 16.35
C ILE A 164 -5.52 0.95 14.91
N SER A 165 -4.66 1.34 13.98
CA SER A 165 -4.68 0.80 12.61
C SER A 165 -3.33 0.17 12.26
N GLU A 166 -3.37 -0.98 11.59
CA GLU A 166 -2.19 -1.70 11.15
C GLU A 166 -2.11 -1.74 9.62
N HIS A 167 -0.91 -1.54 9.09
CA HIS A 167 -0.67 -1.44 7.65
C HIS A 167 0.60 -2.19 7.27
N HIS A 168 0.65 -2.65 6.02
CA HIS A 168 1.83 -3.30 5.45
C HIS A 168 2.30 -2.55 4.21
N LEU A 169 3.59 -2.27 4.15
CA LEU A 169 4.22 -1.65 2.99
C LEU A 169 5.29 -2.57 2.43
N GLN A 170 5.18 -2.93 1.15
CA GLN A 170 6.26 -3.64 0.47
C GLN A 170 7.50 -2.73 0.36
N ARG A 171 8.65 -3.23 0.83
CA ARG A 171 9.92 -2.50 0.76
C ARG A 171 10.61 -2.76 -0.58
N ARG A 172 11.40 -1.80 -1.03
CA ARG A 172 12.41 -2.08 -2.07
C ARG A 172 13.44 -3.03 -1.48
N VAL A 173 13.42 -4.28 -1.92
CA VAL A 173 14.40 -5.28 -1.50
C VAL A 173 15.61 -5.27 -2.43
N HIS A 174 16.81 -5.28 -1.85
CA HIS A 174 18.07 -5.35 -2.60
C HIS A 174 18.34 -6.74 -3.17
N THR A 175 17.65 -7.77 -2.69
CA THR A 175 17.85 -9.16 -3.11
C THR A 175 16.53 -9.90 -3.18
N TYR A 176 16.37 -10.77 -4.18
CA TYR A 176 15.17 -11.60 -4.35
C TYR A 176 14.89 -12.56 -3.19
N ARG A 177 15.84 -12.77 -2.26
CA ARG A 177 15.66 -13.59 -1.04
C ARG A 177 14.61 -13.01 -0.09
N ASP A 178 14.42 -11.69 -0.12
CA ASP A 178 13.46 -10.98 0.71
C ASP A 178 12.20 -10.57 -0.08
N TYR A 179 12.03 -11.08 -1.31
CA TYR A 179 10.88 -10.76 -2.14
C TYR A 179 9.62 -11.42 -1.58
N VAL A 180 8.58 -10.63 -1.33
CA VAL A 180 7.34 -11.06 -0.65
C VAL A 180 6.68 -12.24 -1.35
N ASP A 181 6.69 -12.24 -2.69
CA ASP A 181 6.01 -13.24 -3.52
C ASP A 181 7.03 -14.10 -4.31
N ILE A 182 8.14 -14.49 -3.68
CA ILE A 182 9.21 -15.23 -4.38
C ILE A 182 8.69 -16.57 -4.94
N ASP A 183 7.79 -17.23 -4.20
CA ASP A 183 7.24 -18.52 -4.59
C ASP A 183 6.26 -18.37 -5.77
N ARG A 184 5.39 -17.36 -5.73
CA ARG A 184 4.49 -17.03 -6.85
C ARG A 184 5.27 -16.64 -8.10
N LEU A 185 6.32 -15.82 -7.95
CA LEU A 185 7.20 -15.44 -9.06
C LEU A 185 7.92 -16.67 -9.64
N ARG A 186 8.42 -17.57 -8.79
CA ARG A 186 9.06 -18.82 -9.21
C ARG A 186 8.08 -19.70 -9.98
N GLN A 187 6.90 -19.92 -9.44
CA GLN A 187 5.87 -20.73 -10.08
C GLN A 187 5.51 -20.16 -11.45
N ARG A 188 5.31 -18.84 -11.55
CA ARG A 188 4.97 -18.20 -12.82
C ARG A 188 6.08 -18.32 -13.87
N ILE A 189 7.35 -18.18 -13.44
CA ILE A 189 8.49 -18.41 -14.34
C ILE A 189 8.56 -19.87 -14.80
N VAL A 190 8.25 -20.84 -13.94
CA VAL A 190 8.19 -22.27 -14.33
C VAL A 190 7.10 -22.52 -15.38
N GLU A 191 5.90 -22.00 -15.17
CA GLU A 191 4.78 -22.11 -16.11
C GLU A 191 5.11 -21.53 -17.48
N LEU A 192 5.58 -20.28 -17.52
CA LEU A 192 5.92 -19.61 -18.78
C LEU A 192 7.11 -20.29 -19.50
N ASN A 193 8.06 -20.86 -18.73
CA ASN A 193 9.16 -21.63 -19.31
C ASN A 193 8.67 -22.98 -19.87
N ALA A 194 7.68 -23.61 -19.25
CA ALA A 194 7.03 -24.82 -19.78
C ALA A 194 6.23 -24.54 -21.07
N GLU A 195 5.71 -23.33 -21.24
CA GLU A 195 5.10 -22.83 -22.48
C GLU A 195 6.14 -22.43 -23.56
N HIS A 196 7.40 -22.80 -23.40
CA HIS A 196 8.51 -22.50 -24.32
C HIS A 196 8.79 -21.00 -24.54
N LYS A 197 8.42 -20.13 -23.59
CA LYS A 197 8.72 -18.68 -23.68
C LYS A 197 10.18 -18.39 -23.37
N MET A 198 10.78 -17.46 -24.12
CA MET A 198 12.15 -17.01 -23.89
C MET A 198 12.25 -16.07 -22.69
N ASP A 199 13.42 -15.98 -22.05
CA ASP A 199 13.65 -15.14 -20.86
C ASP A 199 13.15 -13.68 -21.03
N SER A 200 13.29 -13.09 -22.22
CA SER A 200 12.80 -11.73 -22.52
C SER A 200 11.28 -11.63 -22.64
N GLU A 201 10.63 -12.67 -23.15
CA GLU A 201 9.16 -12.75 -23.25
C GLU A 201 8.55 -12.98 -21.87
N ILE A 202 9.15 -13.89 -21.09
CA ILE A 202 8.81 -14.09 -19.68
C ILE A 202 8.88 -12.76 -18.92
N ALA A 203 9.97 -11.99 -19.10
CA ALA A 203 10.11 -10.69 -18.45
C ALA A 203 9.00 -9.70 -18.85
N ALA A 204 8.60 -9.68 -20.12
CA ALA A 204 7.53 -8.81 -20.60
C ALA A 204 6.17 -9.20 -19.99
N ILE A 205 5.86 -10.50 -19.94
CA ILE A 205 4.63 -11.03 -19.34
C ILE A 205 4.59 -10.72 -17.84
N LEU A 206 5.68 -10.95 -17.11
CA LEU A 206 5.78 -10.62 -15.69
C LEU A 206 5.50 -9.14 -15.42
N ASN A 207 6.04 -8.23 -16.25
CA ASN A 207 5.75 -6.81 -16.12
C ASN A 207 4.28 -6.47 -16.39
N GLN A 208 3.65 -7.13 -17.39
CA GLN A 208 2.23 -6.95 -17.70
C GLN A 208 1.33 -7.47 -16.56
N GLU A 209 1.74 -8.54 -15.90
CA GLU A 209 1.06 -9.13 -14.74
C GLU A 209 1.32 -8.36 -13.43
N GLY A 210 2.09 -7.27 -13.47
CA GLY A 210 2.34 -6.41 -12.32
C GLY A 210 3.46 -6.90 -11.40
N PHE A 211 4.23 -7.92 -11.78
CA PHE A 211 5.43 -8.29 -11.03
C PHE A 211 6.50 -7.21 -11.17
N VAL A 212 7.13 -6.87 -10.05
CA VAL A 212 8.22 -5.87 -10.01
C VAL A 212 9.51 -6.56 -9.59
N ALA A 213 10.61 -6.30 -10.28
CA ALA A 213 11.91 -6.88 -9.95
C ALA A 213 12.46 -6.30 -8.62
N ALA A 214 13.53 -6.91 -8.10
CA ALA A 214 14.28 -6.33 -6.97
C ALA A 214 14.65 -4.85 -7.26
N LEU A 215 14.70 -4.02 -6.21
CA LEU A 215 14.87 -2.55 -6.27
C LEU A 215 13.70 -1.75 -6.89
N GLY A 216 12.57 -2.38 -7.22
CA GLY A 216 11.43 -1.67 -7.81
C GLY A 216 11.59 -1.42 -9.32
N CYS A 217 12.46 -2.17 -9.99
CA CYS A 217 12.71 -2.03 -11.43
C CYS A 217 11.80 -2.95 -12.25
N VAL A 218 11.67 -2.65 -13.55
CA VAL A 218 11.03 -3.55 -14.52
C VAL A 218 11.85 -4.83 -14.68
N PHE A 219 11.17 -5.97 -14.87
CA PHE A 219 11.80 -7.21 -15.27
C PHE A 219 12.43 -7.06 -16.66
N LYS A 220 13.67 -7.52 -16.79
CA LYS A 220 14.38 -7.69 -18.06
C LYS A 220 14.74 -9.16 -18.23
N GLY A 221 14.99 -9.60 -19.46
CA GLY A 221 15.38 -11.00 -19.72
C GLY A 221 16.58 -11.47 -18.90
N LYS A 222 17.55 -10.57 -18.63
CA LYS A 222 18.70 -10.88 -17.74
C LYS A 222 18.25 -11.24 -16.31
N ASN A 223 17.21 -10.60 -15.78
CA ASN A 223 16.70 -10.88 -14.44
C ASN A 223 16.11 -12.30 -14.39
N VAL A 224 15.30 -12.64 -15.40
CA VAL A 224 14.70 -13.98 -15.54
C VAL A 224 15.80 -15.03 -15.69
N TRP A 225 16.81 -14.79 -16.52
CA TRP A 225 17.95 -15.69 -16.68
C TRP A 225 18.66 -15.99 -15.34
N VAL A 226 18.92 -14.95 -14.52
CA VAL A 226 19.54 -15.13 -13.19
C VAL A 226 18.65 -15.97 -12.28
N LEU A 227 17.34 -15.67 -12.23
CA LEU A 227 16.39 -16.38 -11.38
C LEU A 227 16.22 -17.83 -11.80
N ARG A 228 16.05 -18.06 -13.11
CA ARG A 228 15.95 -19.38 -13.73
C ARG A 228 17.17 -20.24 -13.38
N THR A 229 18.37 -19.69 -13.55
CA THR A 229 19.64 -20.36 -13.21
C THR A 229 19.72 -20.67 -11.71
N ARG A 230 19.34 -19.72 -10.85
CA ARG A 230 19.35 -19.89 -9.39
C ARG A 230 18.38 -20.99 -8.94
N TRP A 231 17.25 -21.14 -9.60
CA TRP A 231 16.22 -22.12 -9.25
C TRP A 231 16.34 -23.45 -10.00
N GLY A 232 17.41 -23.64 -10.79
CA GLY A 232 17.64 -24.88 -11.54
C GLY A 232 16.63 -25.12 -12.66
N ILE A 233 15.98 -24.08 -13.17
CA ILE A 233 15.00 -24.21 -14.26
C ILE A 233 15.79 -24.26 -15.59
N PRO A 234 15.62 -25.27 -16.45
CA PRO A 234 16.33 -25.35 -17.74
C PRO A 234 15.89 -24.24 -18.69
N THR A 235 16.80 -23.76 -19.55
CA THR A 235 16.41 -22.81 -20.61
C THR A 235 15.68 -23.55 -21.73
N VAL A 236 14.71 -22.88 -22.36
CA VAL A 236 13.99 -23.37 -23.54
C VAL A 236 14.83 -23.37 -24.81
N LYS A 237 16.08 -22.89 -24.76
CA LYS A 237 16.97 -22.87 -25.93
C LYS A 237 17.36 -24.28 -26.35
N ILE A 238 17.34 -24.56 -27.65
CA ILE A 238 17.70 -25.90 -28.18
C ILE A 238 19.13 -26.33 -27.91
N ASN A 239 20.06 -25.38 -27.72
CA ASN A 239 21.44 -25.63 -27.31
C ASN A 239 21.63 -25.63 -25.80
N GLY A 240 20.57 -25.46 -25.00
CA GLY A 240 20.68 -25.28 -23.57
C GLY A 240 21.60 -24.11 -23.20
N MET A 241 22.61 -24.39 -22.38
CA MET A 241 23.67 -23.43 -22.00
C MET A 241 24.97 -23.61 -22.80
N ASP A 242 25.01 -24.58 -23.71
CA ASP A 242 26.21 -24.93 -24.47
C ASP A 242 26.39 -24.06 -25.72
N LYS A 243 27.55 -24.14 -26.35
CA LYS A 243 27.78 -23.50 -27.66
C LYS A 243 26.96 -24.21 -28.74
N ASN A 244 26.48 -23.47 -29.74
CA ASN A 244 25.80 -24.08 -30.88
C ASN A 244 26.72 -25.10 -31.56
N PRO A 245 26.25 -26.33 -31.82
CA PRO A 245 27.03 -27.30 -32.57
C PRO A 245 27.19 -26.82 -34.02
N MET A 246 28.19 -27.31 -34.75
CA MET A 246 28.31 -27.01 -36.18
C MET A 246 27.11 -27.53 -36.97
N ARG A 247 26.62 -28.72 -36.57
CA ARG A 247 25.45 -29.36 -37.18
C ARG A 247 24.50 -29.83 -36.07
N TRP A 248 23.23 -29.54 -36.23
CA TRP A 248 22.17 -29.98 -35.34
C TRP A 248 21.84 -31.46 -35.59
N PRO A 249 21.21 -32.17 -34.63
CA PRO A 249 20.84 -33.58 -34.79
C PRO A 249 19.92 -33.87 -35.99
N ASP A 250 19.10 -32.89 -36.41
CA ASP A 250 18.24 -32.98 -37.60
C ASP A 250 19.01 -32.78 -38.92
N GLY A 251 20.32 -32.59 -38.85
CA GLY A 251 21.19 -32.40 -40.01
C GLY A 251 21.27 -30.97 -40.52
N SER A 252 20.52 -30.04 -39.95
CA SER A 252 20.62 -28.61 -40.26
C SER A 252 21.90 -28.00 -39.69
N PHE A 253 22.36 -26.89 -40.25
CA PHE A 253 23.57 -26.21 -39.83
C PHE A 253 23.26 -25.08 -38.84
N SER A 254 24.13 -24.85 -37.86
CA SER A 254 24.16 -23.58 -37.15
C SER A 254 24.77 -22.50 -38.03
N ILE A 255 24.70 -21.22 -37.63
CA ILE A 255 25.39 -20.13 -38.35
C ILE A 255 26.88 -20.44 -38.47
N GLN A 256 27.52 -20.90 -37.40
CA GLN A 256 28.94 -21.24 -37.38
C GLN A 256 29.25 -22.40 -38.33
N GLY A 257 28.40 -23.44 -38.33
CA GLY A 257 28.56 -24.57 -39.25
C GLY A 257 28.36 -24.18 -40.70
N ALA A 258 27.33 -23.40 -41.01
CA ALA A 258 27.06 -22.90 -42.36
C ALA A 258 28.19 -21.98 -42.85
N ALA A 259 28.75 -21.15 -41.98
CA ALA A 259 29.87 -20.28 -42.31
C ALA A 259 31.13 -21.09 -42.65
N ALA A 260 31.44 -22.10 -41.84
CA ALA A 260 32.56 -23.01 -42.07
C ALA A 260 32.36 -23.79 -43.38
N GLU A 261 31.16 -24.32 -43.61
CA GLU A 261 30.84 -25.06 -44.83
C GLU A 261 30.93 -24.15 -46.06
N LEU A 262 30.41 -22.93 -46.02
CA LEU A 262 30.44 -22.03 -47.19
C LEU A 262 31.78 -21.30 -47.37
N GLY A 263 32.70 -21.35 -46.40
CA GLY A 263 33.97 -20.63 -46.42
C GLY A 263 33.81 -19.10 -46.33
N VAL A 264 32.79 -18.66 -45.58
CA VAL A 264 32.42 -17.25 -45.36
C VAL A 264 32.36 -16.93 -43.86
N THR A 265 32.11 -15.67 -43.51
CA THR A 265 31.95 -15.28 -42.10
C THR A 265 30.52 -15.55 -41.61
N PRO A 266 30.31 -15.75 -40.29
CA PRO A 266 28.97 -15.84 -39.70
C PRO A 266 28.05 -14.67 -40.07
N GLN A 267 28.60 -13.46 -40.19
CA GLN A 267 27.85 -12.28 -40.62
C GLN A 267 27.33 -12.42 -42.05
N THR A 268 28.15 -12.94 -42.97
CA THR A 268 27.71 -13.18 -44.35
C THR A 268 26.58 -14.21 -44.42
N VAL A 269 26.59 -15.23 -43.56
CA VAL A 269 25.47 -16.19 -43.45
C VAL A 269 24.20 -15.50 -42.99
N LEU A 270 24.28 -14.63 -41.98
CA LEU A 270 23.14 -13.81 -41.53
C LEU A 270 22.62 -12.89 -42.64
N ASP A 271 23.51 -12.26 -43.40
CA ASP A 271 23.12 -11.43 -44.54
C ASP A 271 22.44 -12.25 -45.64
N TYR A 272 22.88 -13.49 -45.87
CA TYR A 272 22.25 -14.40 -46.84
C TYR A 272 20.86 -14.84 -46.38
N LEU A 273 20.68 -15.12 -45.09
CA LEU A 273 19.36 -15.39 -44.51
C LEU A 273 18.44 -14.16 -44.66
N ALA A 274 18.94 -12.96 -44.34
CA ALA A 274 18.17 -11.71 -44.46
C ALA A 274 17.77 -11.39 -45.91
N ARG A 275 18.59 -11.78 -46.89
CA ARG A 275 18.33 -11.61 -48.33
C ARG A 275 17.58 -12.78 -48.97
N GLY A 276 17.19 -13.80 -48.20
CA GLY A 276 16.49 -14.98 -48.71
C GLY A 276 17.35 -15.90 -49.60
N LEU A 277 18.67 -15.74 -49.58
CA LEU A 277 19.61 -16.60 -50.31
C LEU A 277 19.84 -17.94 -49.59
N LEU A 278 19.58 -18.00 -48.29
CA LEU A 278 19.59 -19.21 -47.48
C LEU A 278 18.22 -19.39 -46.83
N ALA A 279 17.78 -20.64 -46.75
CA ALA A 279 16.63 -21.01 -45.95
C ALA A 279 17.09 -21.40 -44.54
N GLY A 280 16.52 -20.77 -43.53
CA GLY A 280 16.76 -21.11 -42.14
C GLY A 280 15.53 -20.84 -41.32
N ARG A 281 15.39 -21.59 -40.22
CA ARG A 281 14.32 -21.41 -39.25
C ARG A 281 14.88 -21.16 -37.86
N GLN A 282 14.11 -20.41 -37.07
CA GLN A 282 14.26 -20.32 -35.63
C GLN A 282 12.93 -20.77 -35.03
N LEU A 283 12.96 -21.63 -34.00
CA LEU A 283 11.73 -22.08 -33.32
C LEU A 283 10.97 -20.92 -32.65
N ALA A 284 11.71 -19.92 -32.18
CA ALA A 284 11.19 -18.65 -31.69
C ALA A 284 12.25 -17.56 -31.91
N LYS A 285 11.83 -16.29 -31.92
CA LYS A 285 12.76 -15.17 -32.07
C LYS A 285 13.84 -15.22 -30.97
N GLY A 286 15.11 -15.28 -31.37
CA GLY A 286 16.25 -15.36 -30.45
C GLY A 286 16.71 -16.78 -30.09
N GLN A 287 16.03 -17.82 -30.59
CA GLN A 287 16.56 -19.19 -30.62
C GLN A 287 17.73 -19.30 -31.61
N PRO A 288 18.66 -20.26 -31.43
CA PRO A 288 19.66 -20.57 -32.44
C PRO A 288 19.03 -20.88 -33.81
N TRP A 289 19.71 -20.47 -34.88
CA TRP A 289 19.29 -20.77 -36.26
C TRP A 289 19.57 -22.23 -36.63
N GLN A 290 18.61 -22.82 -37.32
CA GLN A 290 18.72 -24.10 -38.04
C GLN A 290 18.65 -23.80 -39.53
N ILE A 291 19.77 -23.97 -40.23
CA ILE A 291 19.93 -23.59 -41.64
C ILE A 291 19.94 -24.85 -42.48
N GLU A 292 19.03 -24.93 -43.45
CA GLU A 292 19.00 -26.01 -44.41
C GLU A 292 19.93 -25.66 -45.57
N LEU A 293 20.92 -26.52 -45.80
CA LEU A 293 21.89 -26.37 -46.88
C LEU A 293 21.92 -27.66 -47.70
N SER A 294 21.46 -27.58 -48.95
CA SER A 294 21.66 -28.68 -49.90
C SER A 294 23.07 -28.64 -50.49
N ASN A 295 23.57 -29.79 -50.95
CA ASN A 295 24.88 -29.90 -51.61
C ASN A 295 24.98 -29.00 -52.85
N GLU A 296 23.86 -28.81 -53.55
CA GLU A 296 23.77 -27.92 -54.71
C GLU A 296 23.91 -26.45 -54.30
N GLN A 297 23.20 -26.02 -53.25
CA GLN A 297 23.29 -24.66 -52.71
C GLN A 297 24.69 -24.35 -52.18
N ILE A 298 25.32 -25.31 -51.49
CA ILE A 298 26.71 -25.19 -51.02
C ILE A 298 27.65 -24.94 -52.19
N SER A 299 27.50 -25.71 -53.27
CA SER A 299 28.34 -25.60 -54.47
C SER A 299 28.14 -24.27 -55.20
N GLN A 300 26.89 -23.85 -55.38
CA GLN A 300 26.54 -22.57 -56.01
C GLN A 300 27.07 -21.38 -55.22
N LEU A 301 26.88 -21.36 -53.90
CA LEU A 301 27.31 -20.27 -53.02
C LEU A 301 28.83 -20.21 -52.87
N ARG A 302 29.52 -21.37 -52.76
CA ARG A 302 30.99 -21.43 -52.79
C ARG A 302 31.54 -20.87 -54.11
N ASN A 303 30.94 -21.23 -55.25
CA ASN A 303 31.34 -20.71 -56.56
C ASN A 303 31.12 -19.20 -56.68
N ARG A 304 29.98 -18.70 -56.15
CA ARG A 304 29.71 -17.27 -56.08
C ARG A 304 30.79 -16.55 -55.28
N VAL A 305 31.10 -17.02 -54.07
CA VAL A 305 32.14 -16.46 -53.20
C VAL A 305 33.52 -16.50 -53.88
N ARG A 306 33.86 -17.57 -54.58
CA ARG A 306 35.10 -17.68 -55.36
C ARG A 306 35.16 -16.64 -56.47
N ARG A 307 34.08 -16.45 -57.24
CA ARG A 307 34.01 -15.42 -58.31
C ARG A 307 34.15 -14.01 -57.76
N THR A 308 33.50 -13.71 -56.62
CA THR A 308 33.61 -12.38 -55.98
C THR A 308 34.99 -12.13 -55.36
N LYS A 309 35.65 -13.18 -54.83
CA LYS A 309 37.03 -13.08 -54.34
C LYS A 309 38.03 -12.90 -55.48
N ARG A 310 37.82 -13.55 -56.63
CA ARG A 310 38.70 -13.46 -57.81
C ARG A 310 38.63 -12.07 -58.45
N SER A 311 37.44 -11.50 -58.62
CA SER A 311 37.28 -10.15 -59.19
C SER A 311 37.89 -9.06 -58.32
N LYS A 312 37.94 -9.25 -56.99
CA LYS A 312 38.57 -8.30 -56.07
C LYS A 312 40.10 -8.37 -56.08
N LYS A 313 40.66 -9.49 -56.55
CA LYS A 313 42.11 -9.73 -56.65
C LYS A 313 42.67 -9.32 -58.01
N GLU A 314 41.83 -9.27 -59.04
CA GLU A 314 42.15 -8.76 -60.39
C GLU A 314 41.98 -7.23 -60.50
N ALA A 315 41.35 -6.59 -59.51
CA ALA A 315 41.13 -5.14 -59.43
C ALA A 315 42.07 -4.43 -58.42
N SER A 316 43.13 -5.10 -57.96
CA SER A 316 44.22 -4.53 -57.13
C SER A 316 45.54 -4.62 -57.87
#